data_AF-A0A1Y2TUA1-F1
#
_entry.id   AF-A0A1Y2TUA1-F1
#
_cell.length_a   1.000
_cell.length_b   1.000
_cell.length_c   1.000
_cell.angle_alpha   90.00
_cell.angle_beta   90.00
_cell.angle_gamma   90.00
#
_symmetry.space_group_name_H-M   'P 1'
#
loop_
_entity.id
_entity.type
_entity.pdbx_description
1 polymer ?
#
loop_
_entity_poly.entity_id
_entity_poly.type
_entity_poly.pdbx_seq_one_letter_code
_entity_poly.pdbx_strand_id
1 'polypeptide(L)'
;MADETTPLIPSPSTASSSHRNTLLWTLASLSGASAVGLGAFGAHGLKAIIADPARLANWATAAHYQLIHSVALLVAASRSPPAPNPVAGWLFASGMTLFSGSLYLLVLDPGRFRFLGPVTPLGGLCLIGGWVALALK
;
A
#
# COMPACT_ATOMS: atom_id res chain seq x y z
N MET A 1 6.78 -32.61 -43.70
CA MET A 1 6.43 -31.19 -43.92
C MET A 1 6.42 -30.56 -42.53
N ALA A 2 7.50 -29.88 -42.14
CA ALA A 2 7.63 -29.30 -40.80
C ALA A 2 6.82 -27.99 -40.75
N ASP A 3 5.95 -27.86 -39.76
CA ASP A 3 5.14 -26.68 -39.51
C ASP A 3 6.02 -25.56 -38.93
N GLU A 4 6.47 -24.65 -39.79
CA GLU A 4 7.35 -23.51 -39.49
C GLU A 4 6.65 -22.33 -38.78
N THR A 5 5.47 -22.53 -38.19
CA THR A 5 4.72 -21.43 -37.57
C THR A 5 5.04 -21.19 -36.09
N THR A 6 5.98 -21.94 -35.49
CA THR A 6 6.41 -21.71 -34.11
C THR A 6 7.33 -20.48 -34.03
N PRO A 7 6.94 -19.38 -33.36
CA PRO A 7 7.83 -18.23 -33.20
C PRO A 7 9.01 -18.63 -32.31
N LEU A 8 10.23 -18.60 -32.85
CA LEU A 8 11.47 -18.93 -32.12
C LEU A 8 11.92 -17.81 -31.16
N ILE A 9 11.19 -16.70 -31.10
CA ILE A 9 11.57 -15.51 -30.33
C ILE A 9 10.41 -15.11 -29.39
N PRO A 10 10.60 -15.14 -28.07
CA PRO A 10 9.66 -14.55 -27.11
C PRO A 10 9.45 -13.06 -27.41
N SER A 11 8.21 -12.63 -27.59
CA SER A 11 7.90 -11.22 -27.81
C SER A 11 8.31 -10.39 -26.57
N PRO A 12 9.07 -9.29 -26.71
CA PRO A 12 9.63 -8.53 -25.58
C PRO A 12 8.59 -7.85 -24.66
N SER A 13 7.29 -7.92 -25.00
CA SER A 13 6.20 -7.28 -24.27
C SER A 13 5.75 -8.02 -23.00
N THR A 14 6.12 -9.29 -22.81
CA THR A 14 5.63 -10.12 -21.67
C THR A 14 6.52 -10.04 -20.42
N ALA A 15 7.81 -9.71 -20.56
CA ALA A 15 8.76 -9.74 -19.43
C ALA A 15 8.63 -8.54 -18.47
N SER A 16 8.23 -7.36 -18.97
CA SER A 16 8.15 -6.13 -18.16
C SER A 16 6.96 -6.13 -17.19
N SER A 17 5.82 -6.68 -17.60
CA SER A 17 4.61 -6.73 -16.77
C SER A 17 4.75 -7.70 -15.59
N SER A 18 5.47 -8.82 -15.78
CA SER A 18 5.66 -9.83 -14.72
C SER A 18 6.46 -9.30 -13.52
N HIS A 19 7.56 -8.57 -13.76
CA HIS A 19 8.40 -8.02 -12.68
C HIS A 19 7.67 -6.97 -11.84
N ARG A 20 6.86 -6.10 -12.47
CA ARG A 20 6.10 -5.06 -11.78
C ARG A 20 5.05 -5.62 -10.83
N ASN A 21 4.37 -6.69 -11.22
CA ASN A 21 3.37 -7.35 -10.36
C ASN A 21 4.04 -8.04 -9.16
N THR A 22 5.21 -8.65 -9.35
CA THR A 22 6.00 -9.21 -8.25
C THR A 22 6.43 -8.13 -7.26
N LEU A 23 6.88 -6.96 -7.73
CA LEU A 23 7.24 -5.84 -6.85
C LEU A 23 6.06 -5.35 -6.01
N LEU A 24 4.89 -5.13 -6.63
CA LEU A 24 3.69 -4.69 -5.91
C LEU A 24 3.26 -5.73 -4.88
N TRP A 25 3.34 -7.03 -5.19
CA TRP A 25 3.07 -8.11 -4.25
C TRP A 25 4.00 -8.11 -3.04
N THR A 26 5.30 -7.90 -3.27
CA THR A 26 6.30 -7.78 -2.19
C THR A 26 6.02 -6.55 -1.33
N LEU A 27 5.74 -5.40 -1.94
CA LEU A 27 5.38 -4.18 -1.22
C LEU A 27 4.13 -4.39 -0.36
N ALA A 28 3.13 -5.07 -0.88
CA ALA A 28 1.90 -5.41 -0.16
C ALA A 28 2.19 -6.27 1.08
N SER A 29 2.97 -7.34 0.89
CA SER A 29 3.32 -8.28 1.96
C SER A 29 4.11 -7.59 3.08
N LEU A 30 5.13 -6.80 2.73
CA LEU A 30 5.95 -6.06 3.70
C LEU A 30 5.14 -4.97 4.39
N SER A 31 4.31 -4.25 3.65
CA SER A 31 3.42 -3.24 4.22
C SER A 31 2.44 -3.86 5.20
N GLY A 32 1.80 -4.99 4.85
CA GLY A 32 0.89 -5.71 5.75
C GLY A 32 1.59 -6.18 7.02
N ALA A 33 2.78 -6.79 6.91
CA ALA A 33 3.57 -7.21 8.06
C ALA A 33 3.93 -6.02 8.98
N SER A 34 4.36 -4.91 8.39
CA SER A 34 4.66 -3.69 9.17
C SER A 34 3.41 -3.09 9.82
N ALA A 35 2.26 -3.10 9.16
CA ALA A 35 0.99 -2.63 9.73
C ALA A 35 0.57 -3.45 10.96
N VAL A 36 0.76 -4.78 10.92
CA VAL A 36 0.54 -5.66 12.08
C VAL A 36 1.49 -5.30 13.22
N GLY A 37 2.80 -5.18 12.93
CA GLY A 37 3.80 -4.81 13.93
C GLY A 37 3.55 -3.45 14.56
N LEU A 38 3.26 -2.43 13.75
CA LEU A 38 2.95 -1.07 14.21
C LEU A 38 1.62 -1.04 14.98
N GLY A 39 0.61 -1.80 14.55
CA GLY A 39 -0.65 -1.94 15.28
C GLY A 39 -0.46 -2.55 16.66
N ALA A 40 0.30 -3.65 16.76
CA ALA A 40 0.63 -4.29 18.03
C ALA A 40 1.42 -3.36 18.95
N PHE A 41 2.43 -2.66 18.40
CA PHE A 41 3.21 -1.65 19.12
C PHE A 41 2.31 -0.51 19.62
N GLY A 42 1.40 0.00 18.80
CA GLY A 42 0.42 1.02 19.18
C GLY A 42 -0.47 0.60 20.35
N ALA A 43 -0.95 -0.64 20.35
CA ALA A 43 -1.87 -1.15 21.36
C ALA A 43 -1.22 -1.44 22.71
N HIS A 44 0.04 -1.89 22.73
CA HIS A 44 0.71 -2.40 23.94
C HIS A 44 1.91 -1.54 24.38
N GLY A 45 2.71 -1.04 23.44
CA GLY A 45 3.94 -0.29 23.73
C GLY A 45 3.73 1.22 23.75
N LEU A 46 3.12 1.78 22.70
CA LEU A 46 3.02 3.22 22.50
C LEU A 46 2.19 3.92 23.58
N LYS A 47 1.17 3.25 24.14
CA LYS A 47 0.34 3.78 25.24
C LYS A 47 1.13 4.06 26.52
N ALA A 48 2.26 3.39 26.72
CA ALA A 48 3.15 3.66 27.85
C ALA A 48 4.01 4.92 27.64
N ILE A 49 4.11 5.39 26.39
CA ILE A 49 4.96 6.53 25.99
C ILE A 49 4.11 7.79 25.72
N ILE A 50 2.94 7.62 25.11
CA ILE A 50 2.03 8.71 24.73
C ILE A 50 0.72 8.58 25.50
N ALA A 51 0.42 9.57 26.33
CA ALA A 51 -0.83 9.63 27.10
C ALA A 51 -2.02 10.24 26.32
N ASP A 52 -1.75 11.00 25.26
CA ASP A 52 -2.77 11.68 24.46
C ASP A 52 -3.63 10.67 23.68
N PRO A 53 -4.93 10.52 24.02
CA PRO A 53 -5.81 9.56 23.36
C PRO A 53 -6.02 9.84 21.88
N ALA A 54 -6.00 11.11 21.45
CA ALA A 54 -6.19 11.48 20.05
C ALA A 54 -4.99 11.03 19.20
N ARG A 55 -3.77 11.17 19.73
CA ARG A 55 -2.55 10.65 19.08
C ARG A 55 -2.55 9.13 18.98
N LEU A 56 -2.96 8.44 20.04
CA LEU A 56 -3.10 6.98 20.02
C LEU A 56 -4.17 6.52 19.02
N ALA A 57 -5.30 7.23 18.93
CA ALA A 57 -6.32 6.97 17.92
C ALA A 57 -5.79 7.15 16.49
N ASN A 58 -5.06 8.24 16.22
CA ASN A 58 -4.44 8.47 14.92
C ASN A 58 -3.43 7.38 14.53
N TRP A 59 -2.65 6.87 15.50
CA TRP A 59 -1.75 5.73 15.26
C TRP A 59 -2.54 4.47 14.87
N ALA A 60 -3.62 4.18 15.60
CA ALA A 60 -4.49 3.04 15.30
C ALA A 60 -5.13 3.19 13.91
N THR A 61 -5.59 4.39 13.54
CA THR A 61 -6.10 4.69 12.20
C THR A 61 -5.03 4.45 11.13
N ALA A 62 -3.79 4.91 11.35
CA ALA A 62 -2.69 4.70 10.41
C ALA A 62 -2.42 3.21 10.16
N ALA A 63 -2.34 2.39 11.22
CA ALA A 63 -2.13 0.95 11.13
C ALA A 63 -3.30 0.22 10.48
N HIS A 64 -4.53 0.61 10.83
CA HIS A 64 -5.73 0.02 10.25
C HIS A 64 -5.82 0.29 8.75
N TYR A 65 -5.64 1.54 8.33
CA TYR A 65 -5.64 1.91 6.92
C TYR A 65 -4.50 1.24 6.16
N GLN A 66 -3.30 1.17 6.73
CA GLN A 66 -2.17 0.49 6.11
C GLN A 66 -2.48 -1.01 5.90
N LEU A 67 -3.05 -1.68 6.89
CA LEU A 67 -3.37 -3.10 6.79
C LEU A 67 -4.43 -3.38 5.71
N ILE A 68 -5.55 -2.66 5.73
CA ILE A 68 -6.64 -2.82 4.75
C ILE A 68 -6.12 -2.63 3.32
N HIS A 69 -5.35 -1.56 3.09
CA HIS A 69 -4.89 -1.24 1.74
C HIS A 69 -3.69 -2.10 1.31
N SER A 70 -2.99 -2.75 2.25
CA SER A 70 -2.02 -3.80 1.92
C SER A 70 -2.72 -5.05 1.39
N VAL A 71 -3.88 -5.41 1.97
CA VAL A 71 -4.72 -6.50 1.43
C VAL A 71 -5.29 -6.12 0.07
N ALA A 72 -5.80 -4.90 -0.08
CA ALA A 72 -6.27 -4.41 -1.38
C ALA A 72 -5.16 -4.39 -2.45
N LEU A 73 -3.92 -4.07 -2.05
CA LEU A 73 -2.75 -4.12 -2.93
C LEU A 73 -2.39 -5.56 -3.34
N LEU A 74 -2.50 -6.55 -2.44
CA LEU A 74 -2.35 -7.97 -2.81
C LEU A 74 -3.37 -8.37 -3.87
N VAL A 75 -4.63 -7.95 -3.72
CA VAL A 75 -5.68 -8.19 -4.72
C VAL A 75 -5.33 -7.50 -6.04
N ALA A 76 -4.88 -6.25 -6.01
CA ALA A 76 -4.48 -5.51 -7.20
C ALA A 76 -3.28 -6.14 -7.92
N ALA A 77 -2.34 -6.76 -7.20
CA ALA A 77 -1.17 -7.43 -7.74
C ALA A 77 -1.41 -8.90 -8.12
N SER A 78 -2.54 -9.48 -7.72
CA SER A 78 -2.86 -10.89 -7.96
C SER A 78 -2.94 -11.21 -9.45
N ARG A 79 -2.33 -12.34 -9.83
CA ARG A 79 -2.39 -12.90 -11.19
C ARG A 79 -3.69 -13.66 -11.47
N SER A 80 -4.51 -13.91 -10.44
CA SER A 80 -5.82 -14.55 -10.61
C SER A 80 -6.85 -13.56 -11.15
N PRO A 81 -7.89 -13.99 -11.87
CA PRO A 81 -8.97 -13.10 -12.31
C PRO A 81 -9.62 -12.34 -11.14
N PRO A 82 -9.95 -11.05 -11.33
CA PRO A 82 -9.64 -10.22 -12.49
C PRO A 82 -8.14 -9.87 -12.57
N ALA A 83 -7.59 -9.86 -13.79
CA ALA A 83 -6.16 -9.69 -14.09
C ALA A 83 -5.51 -8.52 -13.31
N PRO A 84 -4.19 -8.51 -13.04
CA PRO A 84 -3.55 -7.48 -12.21
C PRO A 84 -3.89 -6.03 -12.63
N ASN A 85 -4.11 -5.15 -11.65
CA ASN A 85 -4.30 -3.71 -11.88
C ASN A 85 -3.13 -2.91 -11.26
N PRO A 86 -2.07 -2.62 -12.04
CA PRO A 86 -0.91 -1.91 -11.52
C PRO A 86 -1.22 -0.46 -11.16
N VAL A 87 -2.22 0.18 -11.79
CA VAL A 87 -2.64 1.55 -11.46
C VAL A 87 -3.21 1.59 -10.05
N ALA A 88 -4.18 0.73 -9.76
CA ALA A 88 -4.71 0.57 -8.41
C ALA A 88 -3.60 0.22 -7.41
N GLY A 89 -2.68 -0.66 -7.81
CA GLY A 89 -1.57 -1.09 -6.95
C GLY A 89 -0.65 0.07 -6.54
N TRP A 90 -0.21 0.89 -7.49
CA TRP A 90 0.62 2.06 -7.17
C TRP A 90 -0.14 3.12 -6.38
N LEU A 91 -1.43 3.33 -6.65
CA LEU A 91 -2.27 4.24 -5.88
C LEU A 91 -2.38 3.81 -4.40
N PHE A 92 -2.56 2.51 -4.13
CA PHE A 92 -2.54 2.00 -2.75
C PHE A 92 -1.16 2.12 -2.10
N ALA A 93 -0.09 1.77 -2.80
CA ALA A 93 1.27 1.86 -2.27
C ALA A 93 1.65 3.31 -1.90
N SER A 94 1.39 4.26 -2.80
CA SER A 94 1.60 5.69 -2.56
C SER A 94 0.67 6.22 -1.48
N GLY A 95 -0.61 5.84 -1.51
CA GLY A 95 -1.60 6.26 -0.52
C GLY A 95 -1.26 5.81 0.90
N MET A 96 -0.84 4.56 1.11
CA MET A 96 -0.39 4.07 2.42
C MET A 96 0.84 4.83 2.92
N THR A 97 1.82 5.06 2.04
CA THR A 97 3.04 5.80 2.39
C THR A 97 2.72 7.23 2.82
N LEU A 98 1.89 7.93 2.05
CA LEU A 98 1.54 9.33 2.32
C LEU A 98 0.54 9.48 3.47
N PHE A 99 -0.49 8.62 3.56
CA PHE A 99 -1.53 8.69 4.59
C PHE A 99 -1.05 8.09 5.92
N SER A 100 -0.78 6.78 5.96
CA SER A 100 -0.39 6.10 7.20
C SER A 100 1.00 6.52 7.66
N GLY A 101 1.96 6.63 6.73
CA GLY A 101 3.32 7.09 7.06
C GLY A 101 3.34 8.47 7.71
N SER A 102 2.60 9.44 7.16
CA SER A 102 2.52 10.78 7.77
C SER A 102 1.88 10.77 9.15
N LEU A 103 0.80 10.00 9.34
CA LEU A 103 0.14 9.87 10.64
C LEU A 103 1.07 9.25 11.70
N TYR A 104 1.83 8.20 11.38
CA TYR A 104 2.80 7.64 12.33
C TYR A 104 3.84 8.69 12.75
N LEU A 105 4.40 9.44 11.80
CA LEU A 105 5.40 10.47 12.09
C LEU A 105 4.82 11.62 12.91
N LEU A 106 3.62 12.10 12.56
CA LEU A 106 2.90 13.12 13.32
C LEU A 106 2.54 12.65 14.73
N VAL A 107 2.25 11.36 14.92
CA VAL A 107 2.02 10.80 16.24
C VAL A 107 3.32 10.74 17.03
N LEU A 108 4.46 10.39 16.45
CA LEU A 108 5.73 10.31 17.19
C LEU A 108 6.25 11.69 17.61
N ASP A 109 6.28 12.64 16.68
CA ASP A 109 6.79 13.99 16.92
C ASP A 109 6.01 15.03 16.10
N PRO A 110 4.85 15.50 16.62
CA PRO A 110 4.01 16.45 15.89
C PRO A 110 4.70 17.80 15.68
N GLY A 111 5.63 18.19 16.56
CA GLY A 111 6.37 19.44 16.43
C GLY A 111 7.30 19.42 15.22
N ARG A 112 8.10 18.36 15.09
CA ARG A 112 9.02 18.15 13.97
C ARG A 112 8.30 17.87 12.66
N PHE A 113 7.22 17.09 12.69
CA PHE A 113 6.57 16.57 11.48
C PHE A 113 5.29 17.32 11.09
N ARG A 114 4.99 18.47 11.72
CA ARG A 114 3.77 19.27 11.44
C ARG A 114 3.51 19.54 9.96
N PHE A 115 4.57 19.71 9.16
CA PHE A 115 4.49 19.97 7.72
C PHE A 115 3.89 18.79 6.92
N LEU A 116 3.82 17.59 7.52
CA LEU A 116 3.18 16.42 6.91
C LEU A 116 1.65 16.43 7.04
N GLY A 117 1.06 17.35 7.81
CA GLY A 117 -0.41 17.45 7.95
C GLY A 117 -1.15 17.53 6.61
N PRO A 118 -0.74 18.42 5.68
CA PRO A 118 -1.31 18.49 4.33
C PRO A 118 -0.99 17.26 3.44
N VAL A 119 -0.03 16.42 3.80
CA VAL A 119 0.33 15.22 3.03
C VAL A 119 -0.67 14.08 3.27
N THR A 120 -1.21 13.98 4.49
CA THR A 120 -2.23 12.97 4.84
C THR A 120 -3.43 12.97 3.90
N PRO A 121 -4.14 14.09 3.61
CA PRO A 121 -5.28 14.07 2.70
C PRO A 121 -4.92 13.70 1.25
N LEU A 122 -3.72 14.06 0.77
CA LEU A 122 -3.25 13.61 -0.54
C LEU A 122 -3.10 12.08 -0.59
N GLY A 123 -2.58 11.48 0.48
CA GLY A 123 -2.56 10.03 0.63
C GLY A 123 -3.97 9.42 0.61
N GLY A 124 -4.93 10.04 1.29
CA GLY A 124 -6.33 9.64 1.27
C GLY A 124 -6.94 9.64 -0.14
N LEU A 125 -6.64 10.68 -0.94
CA LEU A 125 -7.06 10.74 -2.35
C LEU A 125 -6.46 9.61 -3.19
N CYS A 126 -5.17 9.26 -2.97
CA CYS A 126 -4.57 8.10 -3.63
C CYS A 126 -5.27 6.80 -3.23
N LEU A 127 -5.59 6.59 -1.95
CA LEU A 127 -6.31 5.40 -1.49
C LEU A 127 -7.70 5.29 -2.14
N ILE A 128 -8.46 6.40 -2.18
CA ILE A 128 -9.76 6.47 -2.88
C ILE A 128 -9.58 6.14 -4.37
N GLY A 129 -8.60 6.74 -5.03
CA GLY A 129 -8.28 6.47 -6.42
C GLY A 129 -7.93 5.01 -6.68
N GLY A 130 -7.25 4.34 -5.75
CA GLY A 130 -6.93 2.92 -5.85
C GLY A 130 -8.17 2.04 -5.87
N TRP A 131 -9.15 2.32 -5.00
CA TRP A 131 -10.45 1.62 -4.99
C TRP A 131 -11.26 1.89 -6.26
N VAL A 132 -11.30 3.15 -6.72
CA VAL A 132 -11.97 3.50 -7.98
C VAL A 132 -11.30 2.79 -9.16
N ALA A 133 -9.97 2.76 -9.21
CA ALA A 133 -9.23 2.04 -10.24
C ALA A 133 -9.51 0.52 -10.22
N LEU A 134 -9.71 -0.09 -9.05
CA LEU A 134 -10.16 -1.48 -8.96
C LEU A 134 -11.58 -1.69 -9.50
N ALA A 135 -12.48 -0.72 -9.32
CA ALA A 135 -13.86 -0.81 -9.78
C ALA A 135 -14.00 -0.61 -11.29
N LEU A 136 -13.18 0.25 -11.90
CA LEU A 136 -13.20 0.58 -13.34
C LEU A 136 -12.41 -0.41 -14.21
N LYS A 137 -12.14 -1.59 -13.67
CA LYS A 137 -11.18 -2.56 -14.17
C LYS A 137 -11.77 -3.46 -15.23
#